data_AF-A0A6L6AED8-F1
#
_entry.id   AF-A0A6L6AED8-F1
#
_cell.length_a   1.000
_cell.length_b   1.000
_cell.length_c   1.000
_cell.angle_alpha   90.00
_cell.angle_beta   90.00
_cell.angle_gamma   90.00
#
_symmetry.space_group_name_H-M   'P 1'
#
loop_
_entity.id
_entity.type
_entity.pdbx_description
1 polymer ?
#
loop_
_entity_poly.entity_id
_entity_poly.type
_entity_poly.pdbx_seq_one_letter_code
_entity_poly.pdbx_strand_id
1 'polypeptide(L)' 'MKIASAQEMFDLGKRMGAQLRAGDLILLNGPLGAGKTVLVQGIGAALGFT' A
#
# COMPACT_ATOMS: atom_id res chain seq x y z
N MET A 1 13.34 2.56 -7.38
CA MET A 1 13.28 1.54 -6.30
C MET A 1 12.54 0.32 -6.85
N LYS A 2 13.08 -0.89 -6.71
CA LYS A 2 12.42 -2.13 -7.12
C LYS A 2 11.93 -2.83 -5.85
N ILE A 3 10.68 -3.29 -5.85
CA ILE A 3 10.09 -4.07 -4.76
C ILE A 3 10.27 -5.54 -5.12
N ALA A 4 10.93 -6.31 -4.25
CA ALA A 4 11.28 -7.71 -4.51
C ALA A 4 10.43 -8.71 -3.72
N SER A 5 9.60 -8.25 -2.78
CA SER A 5 8.80 -9.12 -1.91
C SER A 5 7.43 -8.52 -1.55
N ALA A 6 6.51 -9.39 -1.12
CA ALA A 6 5.22 -8.95 -0.59
C ALA A 6 5.39 -8.12 0.69
N GLN A 7 6.35 -8.47 1.55
CA GLN A 7 6.62 -7.70 2.77
C GLN A 7 7.10 -6.27 2.45
N GLU A 8 8.00 -6.11 1.48
CA GLU A 8 8.42 -4.77 1.02
C GLU A 8 7.26 -3.97 0.42
N MET A 9 6.36 -4.62 -0.32
CA MET A 9 5.15 -3.97 -0.84
C MET A 9 4.22 -3.51 0.30
N PHE A 10 4.07 -4.33 1.34
CA PHE A 10 3.27 -4.00 2.51
C PHE A 10 3.90 -2.85 3.30
N ASP A 11 5.21 -2.88 3.52
CA ASP A 11 5.94 -1.81 4.22
C ASP A 11 5.91 -0.50 3.44
N LEU A 12 5.96 -0.56 2.10
CA LEU A 12 5.71 0.59 1.24
C LEU A 12 4.30 1.15 1.48
N GLY A 13 3.29 0.28 1.52
CA GLY A 13 1.91 0.65 1.83
C GLY A 13 1.78 1.36 3.17
N LYS A 14 2.44 0.85 4.21
CA LYS A 14 2.47 1.49 5.53
C LYS A 14 3.07 2.90 5.49
N ARG A 15 4.21 3.06 4.81
CA ARG A 15 4.88 4.37 4.67
C ARG A 15 4.03 5.37 3.91
N MET A 16 3.28 4.91 2.89
CA MET A 16 2.34 5.74 2.15
C MET A 16 1.14 6.12 3.03
N GLY A 17 0.51 5.13 3.69
CA GLY A 17 -0.65 5.33 4.54
C GLY A 17 -0.43 6.34 5.67
N ALA A 18 0.75 6.36 6.27
CA ALA A 18 1.12 7.31 7.33
C ALA A 18 1.14 8.79 6.87
N GLN A 19 1.14 9.05 5.56
CA GLN A 19 1.17 10.40 4.99
C GLN A 19 -0.21 10.84 4.45
N LEU A 20 -1.18 9.94 4.40
CA LEU A 20 -2.51 10.22 3.84
C LEU A 20 -3.35 11.07 4.77
N ARG A 21 -4.23 11.85 4.15
CA ARG A 21 -5.18 12.75 4.80
C ARG A 21 -6.59 12.48 4.27
N ALA A 22 -7.58 12.95 5.02
CA ALA A 22 -8.96 12.87 4.58
C ALA A 22 -9.15 13.61 3.24
N GLY A 23 -9.77 12.94 2.27
CA GLY A 23 -9.99 13.47 0.92
C GLY A 23 -8.95 13.03 -0.11
N ASP A 24 -7.85 12.40 0.29
CA ASP A 24 -6.88 11.85 -0.66
C ASP A 24 -7.49 10.70 -1.48
N LEU A 25 -7.18 10.66 -2.77
CA LEU A 25 -7.62 9.61 -3.71
C LEU A 25 -6.41 8.95 -4.38
N ILE A 26 -6.32 7.63 -4.27
CA ILE A 26 -5.24 6.85 -4.87
C ILE A 26 -5.83 5.88 -5.90
N LEU A 27 -5.32 5.94 -7.13
CA LEU A 27 -5.64 4.98 -8.19
C LEU A 27 -4.50 3.96 -8.30
N LEU A 28 -4.83 2.68 -8.17
CA LEU A 28 -3.87 1.58 -8.33
C LEU A 28 -4.09 0.86 -9.65
N ASN A 29 -3.07 0.87 -10.51
CA ASN A 29 -3.08 0.15 -11.78
C ASN A 29 -1.91 -0.83 -11.86
N GLY A 30 -2.15 -1.97 -12.51
CA GLY A 30 -1.16 -3.00 -12.73
C GLY A 30 -1.80 -4.35 -13.04
N PRO A 31 -1.06 -5.30 -13.61
CA PRO A 31 -1.58 -6.63 -13.94
C PRO A 31 -1.99 -7.42 -12.70
N LEU A 32 -2.66 -8.57 -12.91
CA LEU A 32 -2.91 -9.54 -11.85
C LEU A 32 -1.58 -9.96 -11.20
N GLY A 33 -1.56 -10.09 -9.87
CA GLY A 33 -0.35 -10.46 -9.13
C GLY A 33 0.67 -9.32 -8.92
N ALA A 34 0.42 -8.10 -9.41
CA ALA A 34 1.33 -6.96 -9.23
C ALA A 34 1.50 -6.45 -7.78
N GLY A 35 0.82 -7.06 -6.79
CA GLY A 35 0.92 -6.66 -5.39
C GLY A 35 0.01 -5.51 -4.96
N LYS A 36 -0.94 -5.07 -5.80
CA LYS A 36 -1.89 -3.99 -5.49
C LYS A 36 -2.63 -4.21 -4.16
N THR A 37 -3.14 -5.41 -3.91
CA THR A 37 -3.85 -5.74 -2.66
C THR A 37 -2.94 -5.68 -1.44
N VAL A 38 -1.70 -6.17 -1.56
CA VAL A 38 -0.71 -6.14 -0.47
C VAL A 38 -0.35 -4.69 -0.10
N LEU A 39 -0.22 -3.82 -1.11
CA LEU A 39 -0.01 -2.39 -0.90
C LEU A 39 -1.18 -1.76 -0.13
N VAL A 40 -2.43 -2.06 -0.54
CA VAL A 40 -3.65 -1.55 0.14
C VAL A 40 -3.73 -2.06 1.58
N GLN A 41 -3.38 -3.31 1.84
CA GLN A 41 -3.33 -3.85 3.20
C GLN A 41 -2.32 -3.10 4.07
N GLY A 42 -1.14 -2.78 3.53
CA GLY A 42 -0.15 -1.95 4.23
C GLY A 42 -0.67 -0.55 4.55
N ILE A 43 -1.39 0.07 3.60
CA ILE A 43 -2.04 1.37 3.83
C ILE A 43 -3.07 1.25 4.96
N GLY A 44 -3.96 0.24 4.91
CA GLY A 44 -4.96 -0.01 5.95
C GLY A 44 -4.33 -0.19 7.33
N ALA A 45 -3.24 -0.95 7.42
CA ALA A 45 -2.49 -1.15 8.66
C ALA A 45 -1.94 0.17 9.24
N ALA A 46 -1.43 1.08 8.40
CA ALA A 46 -0.98 2.40 8.88
C ALA A 46 -2.13 3.31 9.33
N LEU A 47 -3.34 3.09 8.83
CA LEU A 47 -4.55 3.80 9.25
C LEU A 47 -5.23 3.17 10.48
N GLY A 48 -4.69 2.07 11.02
CA GLY A 48 -5.19 1.41 12.24
C GLY A 48 -6.13 0.22 12.01
N PHE A 49 -6.25 -0.26 10.76
CA PHE A 49 -7.02 -1.48 10.45
C PHE A 49 -6.13 -2.72 10.60
N THR A 50 -6.58 -3.73 11.34
CA THR A 50 -5.89 -5.02 11.56
C THR A 50 -6.45 -6.13 10.69
#